data_AF-A0A9E5LQ29-F1
#
_entry.id   AF-A0A9E5LQ29-F1
#
_cell.length_a   1.000
_cell.length_b   1.000
_cell.length_c   1.000
_cell.angle_alpha   90.00
_cell.angle_beta   90.00
_cell.angle_gamma   90.00
#
_symmetry.space_group_name_H-M   'P 1'
#
loop_
_entity.id
_entity.type
_entity.pdbx_description
1 polymer ?
#
loop_
_entity_poly.entity_id
_entity_poly.type
_entity_poly.pdbx_seq_one_letter_code
_entity_poly.pdbx_strand_id
1 'polypeptide(L)'
;MQEAPHFGWIAFGPLVLALLATDLILFHRDPRPIDFRRSLQGTAGWVALAVAFGGLVAFTLGANSAMEFFAGYAVELSLSVDNVFVFAVLLRYFAVPERSQFPAL
;
A
#
# COMPACT_ATOMS: atom_id res chain seq x y z
N MET A 1 -9.67 -15.13 25.60
CA MET A 1 -9.35 -15.20 24.17
C MET A 1 -10.67 -15.01 23.46
N GLN A 2 -10.94 -13.79 22.99
CA GLN A 2 -12.24 -13.46 22.39
C GLN A 2 -12.14 -13.82 20.91
N GLU A 3 -12.75 -14.94 20.53
CA GLU A 3 -12.82 -15.42 19.14
C GLU A 3 -13.34 -14.29 18.25
N ALA A 4 -12.50 -13.73 17.37
CA ALA A 4 -12.96 -12.79 16.37
C ALA A 4 -14.03 -13.50 15.53
N PRO A 5 -15.24 -12.93 15.36
CA PRO A 5 -16.31 -13.61 14.64
C PRO A 5 -15.79 -13.95 13.23
N HIS A 6 -15.90 -15.23 12.83
CA HIS A 6 -15.35 -15.75 11.56
C HIS A 6 -15.79 -14.92 10.33
N PHE A 7 -16.91 -14.21 10.44
CA PHE A 7 -17.42 -13.25 9.46
C PHE A 7 -16.44 -12.10 9.15
N GLY A 8 -15.68 -11.60 10.13
CA GLY A 8 -14.72 -10.52 9.93
C GLY A 8 -13.57 -10.92 9.01
N TRP A 9 -13.08 -12.15 9.14
CA TRP A 9 -12.04 -12.72 8.27
C TRP A 9 -12.56 -13.01 6.86
N ILE A 10 -13.81 -13.46 6.75
CA ILE A 10 -14.47 -13.70 5.46
C ILE A 10 -14.75 -12.39 4.72
N ALA A 11 -14.93 -11.26 5.41
CA ALA A 11 -15.03 -9.94 4.77
C ALA A 11 -13.63 -9.34 4.42
N PHE A 12 -12.65 -9.52 5.31
CA PHE A 12 -11.31 -8.97 5.14
C PHE A 12 -10.52 -9.67 4.03
N GLY A 13 -10.56 -11.00 3.93
CA GLY A 13 -9.82 -11.77 2.94
C GLY A 13 -10.14 -11.37 1.48
N PRO A 14 -11.42 -11.37 1.06
CA PRO A 14 -11.83 -10.92 -0.27
C PRO A 14 -11.51 -9.44 -0.53
N LEU A 15 -11.62 -8.57 0.49
CA LEU A 15 -11.22 -7.17 0.37
C LEU A 15 -9.74 -7.05 0.03
N VAL A 16 -8.86 -7.75 0.77
CA VAL A 16 -7.42 -7.76 0.51
C VAL A 16 -7.11 -8.35 -0.86
N LEU A 17 -7.74 -9.46 -1.25
CA LEU A 17 -7.57 -10.06 -2.57
C LEU A 17 -8.03 -9.13 -3.70
N ALA A 18 -9.12 -8.39 -3.51
CA ALA A 18 -9.59 -7.41 -4.49
C ALA A 18 -8.61 -6.23 -4.63
N LEU A 19 -8.03 -5.76 -3.52
CA LEU A 19 -7.01 -4.70 -3.54
C LEU A 19 -5.73 -5.18 -4.24
N LEU A 20 -5.28 -6.41 -3.95
CA LEU A 20 -4.14 -7.05 -4.63
C LEU A 20 -4.38 -7.24 -6.12
N ALA A 21 -5.56 -7.74 -6.50
CA ALA A 21 -5.92 -7.89 -7.91
C ALA A 21 -6.02 -6.54 -8.61
N THR A 22 -6.52 -5.50 -7.92
CA THR A 22 -6.56 -4.14 -8.46
C THR A 22 -5.15 -3.63 -8.69
N ASP A 23 -4.25 -3.75 -7.72
CA ASP A 23 -2.86 -3.32 -7.87
C ASP A 23 -2.19 -4.05 -9.03
N LEU A 24 -2.34 -5.38 -9.12
CA LEU A 24 -1.77 -6.20 -10.17
C LEU A 24 -2.36 -5.88 -11.56
N ILE A 25 -3.66 -5.62 -11.69
CA ILE A 25 -4.31 -5.42 -12.99
C ILE A 25 -4.21 -3.96 -13.48
N LEU A 26 -4.29 -2.97 -12.58
CA LEU A 26 -4.26 -1.55 -12.94
C LEU A 26 -2.84 -1.03 -13.17
N PHE A 27 -1.84 -1.46 -12.39
CA PHE A 27 -0.47 -0.93 -12.53
C PHE A 27 0.30 -1.49 -13.72
N HIS A 28 -0.08 -2.66 -14.26
CA HIS A 28 0.60 -3.28 -15.40
C HIS A 28 0.35 -2.59 -16.76
N ARG A 29 -0.38 -1.47 -16.81
CA ARG A 29 -0.94 -0.99 -18.08
C ARG A 29 -0.14 0.06 -18.85
N ASP A 30 0.84 0.77 -18.27
CA ASP A 30 1.54 1.82 -19.03
C ASP A 30 2.93 2.19 -18.49
N PRO A 31 4.01 1.99 -19.27
CA PRO A 31 5.33 2.56 -19.01
C PRO A 31 5.33 4.03 -19.45
N ARG A 32 4.62 4.90 -18.73
CA ARG A 32 4.64 6.34 -18.97
C ARG A 32 5.78 6.99 -18.15
N PRO A 33 6.37 8.09 -18.65
CA PRO A 33 7.33 8.87 -17.87
C PRO A 33 6.70 9.28 -16.53
N ILE A 34 7.45 9.08 -15.44
CA ILE A 34 6.98 9.30 -14.06
C ILE A 34 6.71 10.79 -13.87
N ASP A 35 5.44 11.17 -14.01
CA ASP A 35 4.97 12.52 -13.68
C ASP A 35 4.72 12.58 -12.16
N PHE A 36 5.56 13.33 -11.46
CA PHE A 36 5.52 13.47 -9.99
C PHE A 36 4.11 13.81 -9.46
N ARG A 37 3.34 14.61 -10.22
CA ARG A 37 1.97 14.99 -9.82
C ARG A 37 1.01 13.80 -9.87
N ARG A 38 1.16 12.90 -10.85
CA ARG A 38 0.32 11.69 -10.98
C ARG A 38 0.66 10.66 -9.91
N SER A 39 1.96 10.47 -9.63
CA SER A 39 2.40 9.58 -8.55
C SER A 39 1.85 10.01 -7.19
N LEU A 40 1.88 11.32 -6.91
CA LEU A 40 1.35 11.86 -5.66
C LEU A 40 -0.18 11.63 -5.51
N GLN A 41 -0.94 11.78 -6.60
CA GLN A 41 -2.38 11.51 -6.60
C GLN A 41 -2.69 10.03 -6.36
N GLY A 42 -1.91 9.13 -6.96
CA GLY A 42 -2.03 7.68 -6.72
C GLY A 42 -1.77 7.33 -5.25
N THR A 43 -0.66 7.80 -4.69
CA THR A 43 -0.33 7.59 -3.27
C THR A 43 -1.39 8.18 -2.35
N ALA A 44 -1.87 9.40 -2.63
CA ALA A 44 -2.93 10.04 -1.85
C ALA A 44 -4.23 9.23 -1.87
N GLY A 45 -4.58 8.62 -3.00
CA GLY A 45 -5.76 7.73 -3.11
C GLY A 45 -5.65 6.50 -2.21
N TRP A 46 -4.48 5.86 -2.19
CA TRP A 46 -4.22 4.71 -1.32
C TRP A 46 -4.21 5.07 0.17
N VAL A 47 -3.61 6.20 0.54
CA VAL A 47 -3.64 6.72 1.92
C VAL A 47 -5.07 7.03 2.35
N ALA A 48 -5.87 7.66 1.49
CA ALA A 48 -7.27 7.95 1.77
C ALA A 48 -8.10 6.68 1.99
N LEU A 49 -7.84 5.62 1.21
CA LEU A 49 -8.50 4.32 1.39
C LEU A 49 -8.12 3.66 2.73
N ALA A 50 -6.84 3.71 3.11
CA ALA A 50 -6.38 3.20 4.41
C ALA A 50 -7.03 3.97 5.58
N VAL A 51 -7.10 5.29 5.49
CA VAL A 51 -7.76 6.15 6.50
C VAL A 51 -9.26 5.85 6.58
N ALA A 52 -9.94 5.69 5.44
CA ALA A 52 -11.36 5.33 5.41
C ALA A 52 -11.62 3.97 6.07
N PHE A 53 -10.76 2.98 5.81
CA PHE A 53 -10.86 1.67 6.47
C PHE A 53 -10.58 1.77 7.98
N GLY A 54 -9.55 2.50 8.40
CA GLY A 54 -9.29 2.74 9.82
C GLY A 54 -10.45 3.46 10.53
N GLY A 55 -11.13 4.38 9.85
CA GLY A 55 -12.37 5.00 10.33
C GLY A 55 -13.53 4.01 10.45
N LEU A 56 -13.66 3.08 9.50
CA LEU A 56 -14.63 1.99 9.59
C LEU A 56 -14.34 1.09 10.80
N VAL A 57 -13.08 0.70 11.00
CA VAL A 57 -12.63 -0.08 12.17
C VAL A 57 -12.93 0.66 13.47
N ALA A 58 -12.71 1.97 13.53
CA ALA A 58 -13.03 2.80 14.69
C ALA A 58 -14.52 2.77 15.01
N PHE A 59 -15.38 2.79 13.98
CA PHE A 59 -16.83 2.75 14.13
C PHE A 59 -17.36 1.36 14.51
N THR A 60 -16.79 0.28 13.98
CA THR A 60 -17.31 -1.08 14.18
C THR A 60 -16.67 -1.85 15.34
N LEU A 61 -15.35 -1.67 15.56
CA LEU A 61 -14.58 -2.39 16.58
C LEU A 61 -14.10 -1.46 17.71
N GLY A 62 -14.18 -0.14 17.53
CA GLY A 62 -13.81 0.86 18.54
C GLY A 62 -12.42 1.46 18.35
N ALA A 63 -12.13 2.50 19.14
CA ALA A 63 -10.94 3.33 18.99
C ALA A 63 -9.61 2.58 19.20
N ASN A 64 -9.58 1.61 20.13
CA ASN A 64 -8.36 0.83 20.41
C ASN A 64 -7.92 -0.01 19.20
N SER A 65 -8.86 -0.74 18.58
CA SER A 65 -8.57 -1.53 17.37
C SER A 65 -8.21 -0.65 16.17
N ALA A 66 -8.77 0.56 16.08
CA ALA A 66 -8.36 1.53 15.07
C ALA A 66 -6.93 2.04 15.30
N MET A 67 -6.53 2.31 16.55
CA MET A 67 -5.15 2.64 16.89
C MET A 67 -4.18 1.50 16.52
N GLU A 68 -4.54 0.24 16.81
CA GLU A 68 -3.74 -0.92 16.40
C GLU A 68 -3.61 -1.01 14.87
N PHE A 69 -4.70 -0.80 14.13
CA PHE A 69 -4.68 -0.75 12.67
C PHE A 69 -3.76 0.36 12.14
N PHE A 70 -3.89 1.59 12.65
CA PHE A 70 -3.05 2.71 12.20
C PHE A 70 -1.58 2.55 12.59
N ALA A 71 -1.31 1.97 13.76
CA ALA A 71 0.05 1.65 14.18
C ALA A 71 0.68 0.62 13.23
N GLY A 72 -0.05 -0.45 12.90
CA GLY A 72 0.39 -1.44 11.90
C GLY A 72 0.61 -0.81 10.53
N TYR A 73 -0.36 -0.04 10.04
CA TYR A 73 -0.28 0.67 8.77
C TYR A 73 0.95 1.58 8.68
N ALA A 74 1.25 2.35 9.74
CA ALA A 74 2.41 3.23 9.77
C ALA A 74 3.74 2.45 9.75
N VAL A 75 3.82 1.32 10.47
CA VAL A 75 5.00 0.45 10.49
C VAL A 75 5.23 -0.15 9.09
N GLU A 76 4.20 -0.69 8.46
CA GLU A 76 4.28 -1.25 7.10
C GLU A 76 4.67 -0.18 6.06
N LEU A 77 4.06 1.02 6.15
CA LEU A 77 4.40 2.14 5.28
C LEU A 77 5.87 2.54 5.44
N SER A 78 6.39 2.61 6.68
CA SER A 78 7.80 2.91 6.91
C SER A 78 8.73 1.85 6.30
N LEU A 79 8.39 0.56 6.44
CA LEU A 79 9.20 -0.53 5.88
C LEU A 79 9.22 -0.51 4.35
N SER A 80 8.09 -0.22 3.69
CA SER A 80 8.04 -0.11 2.23
C SER A 80 8.85 1.08 1.69
N VAL A 81 8.77 2.24 2.36
CA VAL A 81 9.52 3.45 1.97
C VAL A 81 11.02 3.26 2.16
N ASP A 82 11.44 2.61 3.25
CA ASP A 82 12.85 2.29 3.51
C ASP A 82 13.45 1.42 2.40
N ASN A 83 12.72 0.39 1.97
CA ASN A 83 13.14 -0.48 0.87
C ASN A 83 13.29 0.28 -0.46
N VAL A 84 12.28 1.08 -0.86
CA VAL A 84 12.35 1.86 -2.12
C VAL A 84 13.49 2.89 -2.09
N PHE A 85 13.71 3.53 -0.94
CA PHE A 85 14.80 4.50 -0.78
C PHE A 85 16.17 3.86 -0.98
N VAL A 86 16.43 2.71 -0.35
CA VAL A 86 17.67 1.96 -0.51
C VAL A 86 17.89 1.58 -1.98
N PHE A 87 16.88 1.07 -2.67
CA PHE A 87 16.97 0.75 -4.11
C PHE A 87 17.26 1.99 -4.96
N ALA A 88 16.59 3.11 -4.72
CA ALA A 88 16.81 4.35 -5.46
C ALA A 88 18.26 4.86 -5.31
N VAL A 89 18.84 4.77 -4.10
CA VAL A 89 20.24 5.13 -3.85
C VAL A 89 21.19 4.19 -4.57
N LEU A 90 20.96 2.88 -4.51
CA LEU A 90 21.79 1.88 -5.18
C LEU A 90 21.78 2.04 -6.70
N LEU A 91 20.61 2.19 -7.32
CA LEU A 91 20.48 2.34 -8.78
C LEU A 91 21.15 3.62 -9.27
N ARG A 92 21.06 4.71 -8.50
CA ARG A 92 21.76 5.97 -8.76
C ARG A 92 23.28 5.83 -8.60
N TYR A 93 23.74 5.09 -7.59
CA TYR A 93 25.18 4.83 -7.37
C TYR A 93 25.80 4.07 -8.54
N PHE A 94 25.10 3.06 -9.07
CA PHE A 94 25.57 2.28 -10.23
C PHE A 94 25.32 2.96 -11.60
N ALA A 95 24.79 4.20 -11.60
CA ALA A 95 24.49 4.98 -12.81
C ALA A 95 23.72 4.17 -13.87
N VAL A 96 22.81 3.30 -13.44
CA VAL A 96 21.99 2.49 -14.35
C VAL A 96 21.18 3.44 -15.23
N PRO A 97 21.34 3.44 -16.56
CA PRO A 97 20.60 4.34 -17.44
C PRO A 97 19.10 4.15 -17.22
N GLU A 98 18.35 5.24 -17.03
CA GLU A 98 16.88 5.22 -16.80
C GLU A 98 16.12 4.47 -17.91
N ARG A 99 16.70 4.40 -19.12
CA ARG A 99 16.15 3.65 -20.28
C ARG A 99 16.32 2.12 -20.21
N SER A 100 17.09 1.60 -19.26
CA SER A 100 17.30 0.16 -19.04
C SER A 100 16.69 -0.37 -17.75
N GLN A 101 16.00 0.47 -16.98
CA GLN A 101 15.18 0.04 -15.84
C GLN A 101 13.90 -0.61 -16.37
N PHE A 102 14.01 -1.81 -16.92
CA PHE A 102 12.85 -2.70 -17.00
C PHE A 102 12.44 -3.04 -15.57
N PRO A 103 11.16 -2.88 -15.19
CA PRO A 103 10.66 -3.44 -13.95
C PRO A 103 10.77 -4.96 -14.06
N ALA A 104 11.80 -5.54 -13.45
CA ALA A 104 11.93 -6.97 -13.31
C ALA A 104 11.12 -7.38 -12.07
N LEU A 105 9.91 -7.87 -12.36
CA LEU A 105 9.00 -8.74 -11.58
C LEU A 105 9.04 -8.66 -10.05
#